data_AF-A0A9W4K5T5-F1
#
_entry.id   AF-A0A9W4K5T5-F1
#
_cell.length_a   1.000
_cell.length_b   1.000
_cell.length_c   1.000
_cell.angle_alpha   90.00
_cell.angle_beta   90.00
_cell.angle_gamma   90.00
#
_symmetry.space_group_name_H-M   'P 1'
#
loop_
_entity.id
_entity.type
_entity.pdbx_description
1 polymer ?
#
loop_
_entity_poly.entity_id
_entity_poly.type
_entity_poly.pdbx_seq_one_letter_code
_entity_poly.pdbx_strand_id
1 'polypeptide(L)'
;MSDDDDYMNMVIEEPTQKETFTQKKRREQREAEARGRVPSKAERAAQEAARRDEALATSTLNPTNKGFQMMAKLGFKPGEALGKRADSATESDSSKARAEPLNLIFKENRGGIGLDNEKKRKIREEAEEASKKIKHEEGTYRDRVREERETKRTEAQVRAAQKVAERLDAGEGPDQAKTGDEDKPKEDDPKPKRKPVKLTSQINVLYRGLIREREKHDNDRQARHAMQSSLPSSFFPRARLPEYDDPTLERDDKKALGQLDQQTSALEIELEEEDEELDAFNALEPGERLHKLVMYLRDEHRYCFWCKYAYETEAELEGCPGLTEEDHD
;
A
#
# COMPACT_ATOMS: atom_id res chain seq x y z
N MET A 1 40.74 28.89 50.07
CA MET A 1 40.50 28.07 48.87
C MET A 1 39.22 27.30 49.10
N SER A 2 38.08 27.86 48.67
CA SER A 2 36.78 27.17 48.54
C SER A 2 35.71 28.15 47.98
N ASP A 3 36.05 29.00 47.01
CA ASP A 3 35.06 29.86 46.30
C ASP A 3 34.91 29.46 44.82
N ASP A 4 35.61 28.42 44.36
CA ASP A 4 35.59 27.97 42.96
C ASP A 4 34.54 26.86 42.70
N ASP A 5 33.94 26.26 43.74
CA ASP A 5 33.00 25.12 43.59
C ASP A 5 31.52 25.52 43.46
N ASP A 6 31.15 26.79 43.70
CA ASP A 6 29.78 27.29 43.46
C ASP A 6 29.57 27.80 42.02
N TYR A 7 30.65 27.83 41.22
CA TYR A 7 30.63 28.28 39.83
C TYR A 7 30.14 27.20 38.84
N MET A 8 30.02 25.94 39.27
CA MET A 8 29.68 24.81 38.40
C MET A 8 28.35 24.12 38.72
N ASN A 9 27.56 24.63 39.67
CA ASN A 9 26.23 24.10 39.99
C ASN A 9 25.08 25.09 39.73
N MET A 10 25.27 26.03 38.78
CA MET A 10 24.16 26.77 38.19
C MET A 10 23.44 25.87 37.20
N VAL A 11 22.53 25.01 37.70
CA VAL A 11 21.53 24.36 36.84
C VAL A 11 20.74 25.48 36.18
N ILE A 12 21.01 25.72 34.91
CA ILE A 12 20.17 26.57 34.08
C ILE A 12 18.83 25.84 34.01
N GLU A 13 17.89 26.20 34.88
CA GLU A 13 16.51 25.79 34.72
C GLU A 13 16.08 26.31 33.35
N GLU A 14 16.01 25.42 32.37
CA GLU A 14 15.42 25.73 31.07
C GLU A 14 14.09 26.42 31.36
N PRO A 15 13.87 27.65 30.87
CA PRO A 15 12.67 28.38 31.23
C PRO A 15 11.50 27.53 30.78
N THR A 16 10.76 26.96 31.74
CA THR A 16 9.52 26.24 31.45
C THR A 16 8.73 27.17 30.55
N GLN A 17 8.55 26.77 29.28
CA GLN A 17 7.97 27.64 28.27
C GLN A 17 6.64 28.10 28.83
N LYS A 18 6.55 29.38 29.21
CA LYS A 18 5.37 29.94 29.84
C LYS A 18 4.25 29.71 28.84
N GLU A 19 3.29 28.87 29.23
CA GLU A 19 2.17 28.54 28.35
C GLU A 19 1.63 29.83 27.76
N THR A 20 1.48 29.83 26.44
CA THR A 20 0.91 30.99 25.77
C THR A 20 -0.45 31.28 26.38
N PHE A 21 -0.84 32.56 26.45
CA PHE A 21 -2.10 32.96 27.08
C PHE A 21 -3.32 32.19 26.54
N THR A 22 -3.28 31.83 25.25
CA THR A 22 -4.31 31.01 24.58
C THR A 22 -4.33 29.57 25.10
N GLN A 23 -3.18 28.95 25.32
CA GLN A 23 -3.05 27.60 25.89
C GLN A 23 -3.50 27.56 27.35
N LYS A 24 -3.11 28.57 28.16
CA LYS A 24 -3.54 28.69 29.55
C LYS A 24 -5.05 28.86 29.66
N LYS A 25 -5.64 29.75 28.86
CA LYS A 25 -7.09 29.97 28.80
C LYS A 25 -7.83 28.69 28.38
N ARG A 26 -7.29 27.92 27.43
CA ARG A 26 -7.88 26.64 26.98
C ARG A 26 -7.83 25.56 28.05
N ARG A 27 -6.76 25.51 28.87
CA ARG A 27 -6.68 24.61 30.03
C ARG A 27 -7.71 24.99 31.08
N GLU A 28 -7.76 26.26 31.47
CA GLU A 28 -8.71 26.75 32.48
C GLU A 28 -10.17 26.52 32.04
N GLN A 29 -10.47 26.72 30.75
CA GLN A 29 -11.80 26.37 30.19
C GLN A 29 -12.08 24.87 30.25
N ARG A 30 -11.13 24.01 29.87
CA ARG A 30 -11.31 22.54 29.96
C ARG A 30 -11.46 22.07 31.40
N GLU A 31 -10.73 22.66 32.35
CA GLU A 31 -10.86 22.35 33.78
C GLU A 31 -12.19 22.86 34.35
N ALA A 32 -12.65 24.04 33.94
CA ALA A 32 -13.95 24.58 34.32
C ALA A 32 -15.09 23.74 33.74
N GLU A 33 -14.98 23.28 32.49
CA GLU A 33 -15.91 22.33 31.88
C GLU A 33 -15.92 20.98 32.61
N ALA A 34 -14.74 20.46 32.99
CA ALA A 34 -14.63 19.22 33.75
C ALA A 34 -15.19 19.34 35.18
N ARG A 35 -14.97 20.46 35.87
CA ARG A 35 -15.52 20.74 37.21
C ARG A 35 -17.01 21.05 37.18
N GLY A 36 -17.49 21.71 36.13
CA GLY A 36 -18.89 22.04 35.92
C GLY A 36 -19.71 20.86 35.39
N ARG A 37 -19.07 19.79 34.90
CA ARG A 37 -19.76 18.60 34.43
C ARG A 37 -20.31 17.80 35.61
N VAL A 38 -21.62 17.88 35.82
CA VAL A 38 -22.31 16.96 36.71
C VAL A 38 -22.28 15.55 36.09
N PRO A 39 -21.74 14.54 36.80
CA PRO A 39 -21.68 13.19 36.27
C PRO A 39 -23.08 12.67 35.98
N SER A 40 -23.22 11.98 34.86
CA SER A 40 -24.50 11.40 34.44
C SER A 40 -24.96 10.32 35.45
N LYS A 41 -26.25 9.98 35.43
CA LYS A 41 -26.80 8.92 36.30
C LYS A 41 -26.07 7.59 36.09
N ALA A 42 -25.66 7.29 34.86
CA ALA A 42 -24.91 6.09 34.52
C ALA A 42 -23.46 6.13 35.06
N GLU A 43 -22.77 7.27 34.94
CA GLU A 43 -21.42 7.45 35.49
C GLU A 43 -21.41 7.33 37.02
N ARG A 44 -22.41 7.89 37.71
CA ARG A 44 -22.53 7.75 39.17
C ARG A 44 -22.74 6.31 39.59
N ALA A 45 -23.58 5.56 38.86
CA ALA A 45 -23.80 4.14 39.12
C ALA A 45 -22.53 3.31 38.86
N ALA A 46 -21.76 3.64 37.81
CA ALA A 46 -20.48 2.99 37.53
C ALA A 46 -19.42 3.28 38.62
N GLN A 47 -19.36 4.51 39.13
CA GLN A 47 -18.47 4.86 40.24
C GLN A 47 -18.87 4.16 41.54
N GLU A 48 -20.17 4.03 41.82
CA GLU A 48 -20.67 3.28 42.98
C GLU A 48 -20.37 1.79 42.86
N ALA A 49 -20.55 1.20 41.67
CA ALA A 49 -20.16 -0.19 41.39
C ALA A 49 -18.65 -0.39 41.56
N ALA A 50 -17.82 0.49 41.01
CA ALA A 50 -16.36 0.44 41.18
C ALA A 50 -15.96 0.56 42.65
N ARG A 51 -16.57 1.50 43.42
CA ARG A 51 -16.35 1.63 44.86
C ARG A 51 -16.75 0.36 45.63
N ARG A 52 -17.85 -0.28 45.21
CA ARG A 52 -18.29 -1.56 45.77
C ARG A 52 -17.30 -2.67 45.47
N ASP A 53 -16.82 -2.78 44.24
CA ASP A 53 -15.86 -3.80 43.82
C ASP A 53 -14.50 -3.60 44.49
N GLU A 54 -14.03 -2.35 44.58
CA GLU A 54 -12.84 -1.98 45.35
C GLU A 54 -13.01 -2.36 46.83
N ALA A 55 -14.16 -2.07 47.44
CA ALA A 55 -14.43 -2.44 48.83
C ALA A 55 -14.51 -3.96 49.04
N LEU A 56 -15.06 -4.71 48.08
CA LEU A 56 -15.07 -6.17 48.09
C LEU A 56 -13.66 -6.75 47.89
N ALA A 57 -12.82 -6.10 47.09
CA ALA A 57 -11.44 -6.51 46.83
C ALA A 57 -10.48 -6.13 47.98
N THR A 58 -10.75 -5.06 48.72
CA THR A 58 -9.93 -4.68 49.88
C THR A 58 -10.15 -5.65 51.03
N SER A 59 -9.18 -6.52 51.29
CA SER A 59 -9.17 -7.43 52.44
C SER A 59 -9.34 -6.64 53.75
N THR A 60 -10.43 -6.89 54.47
CA THR A 60 -10.84 -6.15 55.69
C THR A 60 -9.94 -6.40 56.92
N LEU A 61 -8.94 -7.28 56.80
CA LEU A 61 -8.04 -7.72 57.87
C LEU A 61 -6.73 -6.91 57.90
N ASN A 62 -6.84 -5.58 57.94
CA ASN A 62 -5.67 -4.71 58.09
C ASN A 62 -5.26 -4.57 59.58
N PRO A 63 -3.96 -4.60 59.93
CA PRO A 63 -3.48 -4.50 61.31
C PRO A 63 -3.80 -3.16 62.00
N THR A 64 -4.07 -2.13 61.21
CA THR A 64 -4.50 -0.80 61.65
C THR A 64 -5.98 -0.77 62.05
N ASN A 65 -6.80 -1.73 61.62
CA ASN A 65 -8.22 -1.77 61.93
C ASN A 65 -8.45 -2.21 63.39
N LYS A 66 -9.19 -1.41 64.16
CA LYS A 66 -9.56 -1.72 65.56
C LYS A 66 -10.19 -3.10 65.71
N GLY A 67 -10.97 -3.55 64.72
CA GLY A 67 -11.58 -4.88 64.71
C GLY A 67 -10.55 -6.01 64.70
N PHE A 68 -9.49 -5.88 63.87
CA PHE A 68 -8.39 -6.85 63.85
C PHE A 68 -7.61 -6.83 65.17
N GLN A 69 -7.39 -5.66 65.76
CA GLN A 69 -6.73 -5.55 67.07
C GLN A 69 -7.52 -6.19 68.22
N MET A 70 -8.86 -6.10 68.19
CA MET A 70 -9.73 -6.81 69.14
C MET A 70 -9.70 -8.32 68.92
N MET A 71 -9.77 -8.79 67.67
CA MET A 71 -9.68 -10.22 67.36
C MET A 71 -8.33 -10.81 67.76
N ALA A 72 -7.22 -10.11 67.50
CA ALA A 72 -5.88 -10.53 67.89
C ALA A 72 -5.75 -10.69 69.42
N LYS A 73 -6.36 -9.79 70.20
CA LYS A 73 -6.41 -9.89 71.68
C LYS A 73 -7.25 -11.08 72.17
N LEU A 74 -8.22 -11.54 71.38
CA LEU A 74 -9.03 -12.73 71.66
C LEU A 74 -8.37 -14.03 71.17
N GLY A 75 -7.12 -13.98 70.69
CA GLY A 75 -6.34 -15.15 70.28
C GLY A 75 -6.42 -15.48 68.79
N PHE A 76 -7.00 -14.61 67.95
CA PHE A 76 -6.96 -14.77 66.49
C PHE A 76 -5.55 -14.53 65.95
N LYS A 77 -5.02 -15.49 65.19
CA LYS A 77 -3.76 -15.37 64.46
C LYS A 77 -4.05 -15.07 62.98
N PRO A 78 -3.33 -14.13 62.35
CA PRO A 78 -3.53 -13.84 60.93
C PRO A 78 -3.31 -15.10 60.09
N GLY A 79 -4.31 -15.46 59.29
CA GLY A 79 -4.29 -16.66 58.44
C GLY A 79 -4.94 -17.92 59.05
N GLU A 80 -5.40 -17.87 60.31
CA GLU A 80 -6.12 -18.98 60.92
C GLU A 80 -7.64 -18.83 60.73
N ALA A 81 -8.36 -19.92 60.45
CA ALA A 81 -9.81 -19.90 60.37
C ALA A 81 -10.43 -19.89 61.78
N LEU A 82 -11.50 -19.12 61.97
CA LEU A 82 -12.22 -19.04 63.25
C LEU A 82 -13.00 -20.33 63.52
N GLY A 83 -12.95 -20.83 64.76
CA GLY A 83 -13.72 -21.99 65.21
C GLY A 83 -12.84 -23.06 65.90
N LYS A 84 -13.49 -24.06 66.53
CA LYS A 84 -12.77 -25.20 67.11
C LYS A 84 -12.16 -26.02 65.97
N ARG A 85 -10.86 -26.28 66.02
CA ARG A 85 -10.19 -27.19 65.09
C ARG A 85 -10.83 -28.57 65.25
N ALA A 86 -11.44 -29.09 64.17
CA ALA A 86 -12.06 -30.41 64.17
C ALA A 86 -10.97 -31.46 63.95
N ASP A 87 -10.55 -32.14 65.02
CA ASP A 87 -9.58 -33.25 64.97
C ASP A 87 -10.22 -34.58 64.49
N SER A 88 -11.48 -34.56 64.06
CA SER A 88 -12.19 -35.76 63.58
C SER A 88 -12.29 -35.75 62.05
N ALA A 89 -11.51 -36.63 61.41
CA ALA A 89 -11.48 -36.92 59.97
C ALA A 89 -12.77 -37.56 59.41
N THR A 90 -13.92 -37.24 59.99
CA THR A 90 -15.22 -37.75 59.57
C THR A 90 -16.20 -36.61 59.76
N GLU A 91 -16.39 -35.82 58.71
CA GLU A 91 -17.68 -35.27 58.27
C GLU A 91 -17.48 -34.30 57.09
N SER A 92 -18.51 -34.20 56.26
CA SER A 92 -18.61 -33.58 54.93
C SER A 92 -17.79 -32.30 54.64
N ASP A 93 -17.47 -32.10 53.36
CA ASP A 93 -16.73 -30.94 52.78
C ASP A 93 -17.35 -29.55 53.08
N SER A 94 -18.49 -29.51 53.78
CA SER A 94 -19.22 -28.30 54.18
C SER A 94 -18.75 -27.69 55.50
N SER A 95 -17.93 -28.38 56.30
CA SER A 95 -17.46 -27.92 57.62
C SER A 95 -16.01 -27.42 57.66
N LYS A 96 -15.35 -27.23 56.50
CA LYS A 96 -14.04 -26.56 56.43
C LYS A 96 -14.22 -25.06 56.70
N ALA A 97 -13.76 -24.60 57.86
CA ALA A 97 -13.74 -23.18 58.20
C ALA A 97 -12.88 -22.41 57.17
N ARG A 98 -13.46 -21.40 56.52
CA ARG A 98 -12.79 -20.62 55.47
C ARG A 98 -12.04 -19.44 56.09
N ALA A 99 -10.82 -19.21 55.64
CA ALA A 99 -10.02 -18.05 56.04
C ALA A 99 -10.42 -16.76 55.27
N GLU A 100 -11.03 -16.91 54.09
CA GLU A 100 -11.46 -15.82 53.22
C GLU A 100 -13.00 -15.68 53.22
N PRO A 101 -13.53 -14.46 53.16
CA PRO A 101 -14.97 -14.22 53.05
C PRO A 101 -15.53 -14.78 51.74
N LEU A 102 -16.83 -15.11 51.73
CA LEU A 102 -17.49 -15.63 50.53
C LEU A 102 -17.62 -14.56 49.44
N ASN A 103 -17.15 -14.87 48.24
CA ASN A 103 -17.39 -14.05 47.07
C ASN A 103 -18.88 -14.12 46.67
N LEU A 104 -19.57 -12.99 46.76
CA LEU A 104 -20.96 -12.86 46.35
C LEU A 104 -21.03 -12.43 44.88
N ILE A 105 -21.56 -13.29 44.02
CA ILE A 105 -21.80 -12.97 42.61
C ILE A 105 -23.19 -12.35 42.51
N PHE A 106 -23.25 -11.02 42.36
CA PHE A 106 -24.51 -10.32 42.16
C PHE A 106 -24.94 -10.48 40.72
N LYS A 107 -26.12 -11.06 40.53
CA LYS A 107 -26.73 -11.19 39.21
C LYS A 107 -27.46 -9.88 38.87
N GLU A 108 -26.81 -9.03 38.10
CA GLU A 108 -27.37 -7.74 37.69
C GLU A 108 -28.48 -7.88 36.63
N ASN A 109 -28.49 -9.01 35.92
CA ASN A 109 -29.41 -9.27 34.83
C ASN A 109 -30.61 -10.13 35.24
N ARG A 110 -31.80 -9.83 34.73
CA ARG A 110 -32.99 -10.69 34.83
C ARG A 110 -32.94 -11.93 33.90
N GLY A 111 -31.81 -12.21 33.26
CA GLY A 111 -31.64 -13.36 32.36
C GLY A 111 -31.65 -14.70 33.09
N GLY A 112 -31.80 -15.81 32.38
CA GLY A 112 -31.68 -17.16 32.98
C GLY A 112 -30.28 -17.45 33.53
N ILE A 113 -30.16 -18.31 34.54
CA ILE A 113 -28.85 -18.81 35.00
C ILE A 113 -28.29 -19.71 33.89
N GLY A 114 -27.13 -19.37 33.31
CA GLY A 114 -26.46 -20.16 32.26
C GLY A 114 -26.27 -19.46 30.90
N LEU A 115 -27.06 -18.41 30.62
CA LEU A 115 -26.97 -17.65 29.35
C LEU A 115 -25.62 -16.93 29.15
N ASP A 116 -24.99 -16.51 30.25
CA ASP A 116 -23.70 -15.81 30.19
C ASP A 116 -22.54 -16.74 29.79
N ASN A 117 -22.65 -18.04 30.09
CA ASN A 117 -21.65 -19.02 29.66
C ASN A 117 -21.79 -19.34 28.17
N GLU A 118 -23.02 -19.43 27.66
CA GLU A 118 -23.27 -19.60 26.22
C GLU A 118 -22.81 -18.39 25.41
N LYS A 119 -23.07 -17.18 25.91
CA LYS A 119 -22.57 -15.95 25.28
C LYS A 119 -21.04 -15.90 25.25
N LYS A 120 -20.37 -16.26 26.35
CA LYS A 120 -18.90 -16.36 26.39
C LYS A 120 -18.35 -17.37 25.40
N ARG A 121 -19.04 -18.50 25.21
CA ARG A 121 -18.66 -19.51 24.19
C ARG A 121 -18.78 -18.96 22.77
N LYS A 122 -19.90 -18.31 22.44
CA LYS A 122 -20.13 -17.71 21.11
C LYS A 122 -19.08 -16.65 20.77
N ILE A 123 -18.75 -15.77 21.72
CA ILE A 123 -17.74 -14.72 21.51
C ILE A 123 -16.35 -15.34 21.24
N ARG A 124 -15.99 -16.44 21.92
CA ARG A 124 -14.72 -17.14 21.67
C ARG A 124 -14.70 -17.79 20.29
N GLU A 125 -15.79 -18.45 19.89
CA GLU A 125 -15.92 -19.08 18.58
C GLU A 125 -15.84 -18.06 17.44
N GLU A 126 -16.54 -16.93 17.56
CA GLU A 126 -16.47 -15.82 16.61
C GLU A 126 -15.07 -15.21 16.51
N ALA A 127 -14.34 -15.09 17.63
CA ALA A 127 -12.96 -14.61 17.64
C ALA A 127 -12.00 -15.60 16.96
N GLU A 128 -12.19 -16.90 17.17
CA GLU A 128 -11.42 -17.95 16.49
C GLU A 128 -11.70 -17.97 14.99
N GLU A 129 -12.96 -17.83 14.56
CA GLU A 129 -13.33 -17.72 13.16
C GLU A 129 -12.76 -16.47 12.49
N ALA A 130 -12.80 -15.32 13.17
CA ALA A 130 -12.16 -14.09 12.68
C ALA A 130 -10.66 -14.30 12.48
N SER A 131 -9.98 -14.95 13.43
CA SER A 131 -8.55 -15.26 13.29
C SER A 131 -8.24 -16.22 12.13
N LYS A 132 -9.13 -17.19 11.86
CA LYS A 132 -9.00 -18.11 10.72
C LYS A 132 -9.24 -17.39 9.39
N LYS A 133 -10.21 -16.48 9.33
CA LYS A 133 -10.49 -15.64 8.14
C LYS A 133 -9.30 -14.75 7.80
N ILE A 134 -8.70 -14.09 8.79
CA ILE A 134 -7.49 -13.26 8.60
C ILE A 134 -6.33 -14.11 8.05
N LYS A 135 -6.06 -15.30 8.61
CA LYS A 135 -5.00 -16.19 8.12
C LYS A 135 -5.28 -16.72 6.71
N HIS A 136 -6.54 -17.02 6.39
CA HIS A 136 -6.94 -17.41 5.03
C HIS A 136 -6.74 -16.26 4.04
N GLU A 137 -7.15 -15.05 4.41
CA GLU A 137 -6.95 -13.83 3.62
C GLU A 137 -5.46 -13.55 3.39
N GLU A 138 -4.61 -13.71 4.40
CA GLU A 138 -3.14 -13.59 4.26
C GLU A 138 -2.56 -14.62 3.26
N GLY A 139 -3.04 -15.87 3.29
CA GLY A 139 -2.68 -16.89 2.30
C GLY A 139 -3.05 -16.44 0.88
N THR A 140 -4.29 -16.00 0.70
CA THR A 140 -4.76 -15.50 -0.61
C THR A 140 -4.02 -14.25 -1.08
N TYR A 141 -3.57 -13.38 -0.17
CA TYR A 141 -2.78 -12.19 -0.52
C TYR A 141 -1.41 -12.57 -1.05
N ARG A 142 -0.72 -13.54 -0.43
CA ARG A 142 0.61 -13.98 -0.89
C ARG A 142 0.55 -14.61 -2.28
N ASP A 143 -0.50 -15.37 -2.56
CA ASP A 143 -0.68 -16.01 -3.87
C ASP A 143 -0.98 -14.97 -4.95
N ARG A 144 -1.88 -14.01 -4.68
CA ARG A 144 -2.14 -12.88 -5.59
C ARG A 144 -0.89 -12.07 -5.91
N VAL A 145 -0.07 -11.77 -4.89
CA VAL A 145 1.19 -11.02 -5.10
C VAL A 145 2.20 -11.83 -5.92
N ARG A 146 2.20 -13.16 -5.80
CA ARG A 146 3.05 -14.04 -6.61
C ARG A 146 2.60 -14.01 -8.07
N GLU A 147 1.31 -14.23 -8.33
CA GLU A 147 0.72 -14.17 -9.66
C GLU A 147 0.91 -12.79 -10.32
N GLU A 148 0.74 -11.70 -9.57
CA GLU A 148 0.98 -10.34 -10.07
C GLU A 148 2.45 -10.11 -10.47
N ARG A 149 3.41 -10.73 -9.75
CA ARG A 149 4.84 -10.64 -10.11
C ARG A 149 5.16 -11.48 -11.34
N GLU A 150 4.58 -12.67 -11.44
CA GLU A 150 4.77 -13.58 -12.58
C GLU A 150 4.18 -12.99 -13.87
N THR A 151 2.97 -12.42 -13.79
CA THR A 151 2.34 -11.68 -14.90
C THR A 151 3.16 -10.45 -15.30
N LYS A 152 3.63 -9.63 -14.35
CA LYS A 152 4.51 -8.49 -14.69
C LYS A 152 5.84 -8.92 -15.32
N ARG A 153 6.43 -10.03 -14.88
CA ARG A 153 7.67 -10.58 -15.46
C ARG A 153 7.44 -11.01 -16.91
N THR A 154 6.37 -11.77 -17.16
CA THR A 154 6.02 -12.22 -18.51
C THR A 154 5.64 -11.05 -19.42
N GLU A 155 4.91 -10.06 -18.93
CA GLU A 155 4.64 -8.81 -19.67
C GLU A 155 5.92 -8.04 -20.03
N ALA A 156 6.90 -7.98 -19.12
CA ALA A 156 8.19 -7.36 -19.41
C ALA A 156 8.96 -8.13 -20.49
N GLN A 157 8.92 -9.47 -20.47
CA GLN A 157 9.48 -10.32 -21.52
C GLN A 157 8.76 -10.11 -22.86
N VAL A 158 7.42 -10.00 -22.86
CA VAL A 158 6.63 -9.66 -24.06
C VAL A 158 7.09 -8.33 -24.65
N ARG A 159 7.19 -7.27 -23.83
CA ARG A 159 7.68 -5.96 -24.30
C ARG A 159 9.11 -6.04 -24.85
N ALA A 160 9.98 -6.84 -24.23
CA ALA A 160 11.34 -7.04 -24.74
C ALA A 160 11.33 -7.78 -26.09
N ALA A 161 10.54 -8.85 -26.23
CA ALA A 161 10.40 -9.60 -27.48
C ALA A 161 9.79 -8.73 -28.60
N GLN A 162 8.80 -7.88 -28.30
CA GLN A 162 8.22 -6.92 -29.25
C GLN A 162 9.27 -5.94 -29.78
N LYS A 163 10.13 -5.40 -28.91
CA LYS A 163 11.23 -4.50 -29.30
C LYS A 163 12.23 -5.21 -30.22
N VAL A 164 12.55 -6.47 -29.92
CA VAL A 164 13.46 -7.27 -30.75
C VAL A 164 12.84 -7.56 -32.11
N ALA A 165 11.55 -7.94 -32.16
CA ALA A 165 10.82 -8.18 -33.41
C ALA A 165 10.77 -6.91 -34.29
N GLU A 166 10.38 -5.77 -33.71
CA GLU A 166 10.36 -4.48 -34.40
C GLU A 166 11.74 -4.13 -35.00
N ARG A 167 12.81 -4.39 -34.23
CA ARG A 167 14.18 -4.09 -34.61
C ARG A 167 14.68 -4.98 -35.76
N LEU A 168 14.44 -6.27 -35.67
CA LEU A 168 14.81 -7.23 -36.70
C LEU A 168 14.04 -6.97 -38.01
N ASP A 169 12.75 -6.64 -37.90
CA ASP A 169 11.92 -6.23 -39.06
C ASP A 169 12.37 -4.90 -39.67
N ALA A 170 12.95 -4.00 -38.88
CA ALA A 170 13.58 -2.78 -39.37
C ALA A 170 14.92 -3.03 -40.10
N GLY A 171 15.42 -4.27 -40.11
CA GLY A 171 16.69 -4.67 -40.73
C GLY A 171 17.92 -4.36 -39.88
N GLU A 172 17.75 -4.07 -38.58
CA GLU A 172 18.85 -3.83 -37.66
C GLU A 172 19.36 -5.17 -37.10
N GLY A 173 20.48 -5.65 -37.63
CA GLY A 173 21.06 -6.95 -37.26
C GLY A 173 21.32 -7.11 -35.74
N PRO A 174 21.34 -8.35 -35.21
CA PRO A 174 21.28 -8.63 -33.77
C PRO A 174 22.38 -7.96 -32.92
N ASP A 175 23.55 -7.69 -33.49
CA ASP A 175 24.76 -7.24 -32.77
C ASP A 175 24.74 -5.83 -32.17
N GLN A 176 23.80 -4.95 -32.54
CA GLN A 176 23.71 -3.61 -31.92
C GLN A 176 22.96 -3.60 -30.56
N ALA A 177 22.65 -4.77 -30.00
CA ALA A 177 21.95 -4.93 -28.71
C ALA A 177 22.76 -4.48 -27.46
N LYS A 178 23.97 -3.93 -27.62
CA LYS A 178 24.87 -3.52 -26.53
C LYS A 178 24.89 -2.01 -26.21
N THR A 179 23.84 -1.27 -26.55
CA THR A 179 23.65 0.09 -26.00
C THR A 179 22.42 0.10 -25.12
N GLY A 180 22.63 -0.29 -23.86
CA GLY A 180 21.68 -0.01 -22.80
C GLY A 180 21.56 1.50 -22.61
N ASP A 181 20.32 1.98 -22.61
CA ASP A 181 19.76 2.91 -21.63
C ASP A 181 20.71 3.95 -21.00
N GLU A 182 21.42 4.73 -21.83
CA GLU A 182 21.95 6.05 -21.46
C GLU A 182 21.74 7.00 -22.62
N ASP A 183 20.48 7.22 -22.99
CA ASP A 183 20.10 8.32 -23.88
C ASP A 183 20.03 9.62 -23.05
N LYS A 184 21.19 10.06 -22.53
CA LYS A 184 21.37 11.48 -22.19
C LYS A 184 21.61 12.21 -23.50
N PRO A 185 20.72 13.13 -23.91
CA PRO A 185 21.01 13.96 -25.08
C PRO A 185 22.21 14.84 -24.74
N LYS A 186 23.33 14.59 -25.40
CA LYS A 186 24.40 15.60 -25.49
C LYS A 186 23.88 16.71 -26.41
N GLU A 187 24.07 17.96 -26.01
CA GLU A 187 23.41 19.14 -26.60
C GLU A 187 23.76 19.45 -28.07
N ASP A 188 24.63 18.67 -28.72
CA ASP A 188 25.20 18.99 -30.04
C ASP A 188 24.95 17.95 -31.15
N ASP A 189 24.12 16.91 -30.92
CA ASP A 189 23.80 15.95 -31.98
C ASP A 189 22.64 16.43 -32.89
N PRO A 190 22.79 16.36 -34.23
CA PRO A 190 21.70 16.72 -35.15
C PRO A 190 20.52 15.77 -34.92
N LYS A 191 19.36 16.34 -34.58
CA LYS A 191 18.09 15.60 -34.35
C LYS A 191 17.92 14.49 -35.40
N PRO A 192 17.64 13.24 -34.99
CA PRO A 192 17.42 12.15 -35.93
C PRO A 192 16.25 12.53 -36.84
N LYS A 193 16.48 12.44 -38.16
CA LYS A 193 15.44 12.64 -39.16
C LYS A 193 14.32 11.64 -38.87
N ARG A 194 13.13 12.15 -38.51
CA ARG A 194 11.95 11.32 -38.29
C ARG A 194 11.66 10.55 -39.58
N LYS A 195 11.78 9.21 -39.52
CA LYS A 195 11.36 8.34 -40.64
C LYS A 195 9.85 8.59 -40.88
N PRO A 196 9.37 8.57 -42.13
CA PRO A 196 7.95 8.71 -42.41
C PRO A 196 7.19 7.60 -41.68
N VAL A 197 6.16 7.99 -40.91
CA VAL A 197 5.30 7.06 -40.19
C VAL A 197 4.57 6.22 -41.22
N LYS A 198 4.77 4.90 -41.19
CA LYS A 198 3.98 3.95 -42.00
C LYS A 198 2.62 3.80 -41.32
N LEU A 199 1.55 3.60 -42.09
CA LEU A 199 0.24 3.27 -41.53
C LEU A 199 0.38 2.08 -40.59
N THR A 200 -0.17 2.20 -39.38
CA THR A 200 -0.05 1.18 -38.32
C THR A 200 -0.63 -0.18 -38.73
N SER A 201 -1.60 -0.19 -39.65
CA SER A 201 -2.21 -1.39 -40.24
C SER A 201 -1.25 -2.22 -41.12
N GLN A 202 -0.17 -1.62 -41.65
CA GLN A 202 0.84 -2.34 -42.45
C GLN A 202 1.88 -3.05 -41.59
N ILE A 203 1.90 -2.76 -40.28
CA ILE A 203 2.86 -3.31 -39.34
C ILE A 203 2.28 -4.58 -38.71
N ASN A 204 3.14 -5.55 -38.38
CA ASN A 204 2.71 -6.80 -37.78
C ASN A 204 1.96 -6.57 -36.46
N VAL A 205 0.83 -7.27 -36.29
CA VAL A 205 -0.02 -7.28 -35.10
C VAL A 205 0.78 -7.44 -33.80
N LEU A 206 1.83 -8.27 -33.83
CA LEU A 206 2.58 -8.68 -32.64
C LEU A 206 3.30 -7.53 -31.93
N TYR A 207 3.73 -6.49 -32.65
CA TYR A 207 4.42 -5.34 -32.08
C TYR A 207 3.85 -3.97 -32.52
N ARG A 208 2.84 -3.91 -33.41
CA ARG A 208 2.20 -2.63 -33.77
C ARG A 208 1.59 -1.90 -32.57
N GLY A 209 1.11 -2.62 -31.56
CA GLY A 209 0.64 -2.02 -30.30
C GLY A 209 1.70 -1.21 -29.56
N LEU A 210 2.97 -1.65 -29.63
CA LEU A 210 4.11 -0.93 -29.05
C LEU A 210 4.36 0.39 -29.78
N ILE A 211 4.18 0.39 -31.11
CA ILE A 211 4.34 1.59 -31.95
C ILE A 211 3.17 2.55 -31.70
N ARG A 212 1.93 2.06 -31.67
CA ARG A 212 0.73 2.84 -31.33
C ARG A 212 0.83 3.46 -29.93
N GLU A 213 1.37 2.75 -28.94
CA GLU A 213 1.60 3.28 -27.59
C GLU A 213 2.63 4.44 -27.60
N ARG A 214 3.74 4.29 -28.35
CA ARG A 214 4.74 5.36 -28.52
C ARG A 214 4.15 6.58 -29.23
N GLU A 215 3.41 6.36 -30.31
CA GLU A 215 2.75 7.43 -31.06
C GLU A 215 1.71 8.17 -30.22
N LYS A 216 0.89 7.44 -29.46
CA LYS A 216 -0.07 8.03 -28.53
C LYS A 216 0.62 8.86 -27.44
N HIS A 217 1.73 8.36 -26.88
CA HIS A 217 2.52 9.11 -25.91
C HIS A 217 3.15 10.37 -26.53
N ASP A 218 3.68 10.26 -27.74
CA ASP A 218 4.22 11.41 -28.47
C ASP A 218 3.15 12.43 -28.85
N ASN A 219 1.93 11.97 -29.16
CA ASN A 219 0.78 12.84 -29.41
C ASN A 219 0.31 13.52 -28.11
N ASP A 220 0.14 12.79 -27.01
CA ASP A 220 -0.19 13.39 -25.70
C ASP A 220 0.88 14.41 -25.25
N ARG A 221 2.16 14.11 -25.48
CA ARG A 221 3.26 15.07 -25.23
C ARG A 221 3.11 16.32 -26.11
N GLN A 222 2.80 16.16 -27.39
CA GLN A 222 2.55 17.27 -28.31
C GLN A 222 1.30 18.06 -27.92
N ALA A 223 0.20 17.41 -27.54
CA ALA A 223 -1.03 18.03 -27.09
C ALA A 223 -0.83 18.80 -25.78
N ARG A 224 -0.08 18.25 -24.82
CA ARG A 224 0.30 18.96 -23.58
C ARG A 224 1.18 20.17 -23.88
N HIS A 225 2.15 20.04 -24.77
CA HIS A 225 3.00 21.15 -25.18
C HIS A 225 2.18 22.22 -25.94
N ALA A 226 1.28 21.81 -26.85
CA ALA A 226 0.37 22.68 -27.57
C ALA A 226 -0.53 23.43 -26.60
N MET A 227 -1.15 22.74 -25.63
CA MET A 227 -1.92 23.36 -24.55
C MET A 227 -1.07 24.38 -23.78
N GLN A 228 0.11 24.00 -23.30
CA GLN A 228 1.01 24.91 -22.56
C GLN A 228 1.46 26.12 -23.40
N SER A 229 1.71 25.94 -24.69
CA SER A 229 2.11 27.02 -25.61
C SER A 229 0.94 27.89 -26.08
N SER A 230 -0.28 27.35 -26.09
CA SER A 230 -1.52 28.05 -26.43
C SER A 230 -2.09 28.86 -25.27
N LEU A 231 -1.67 28.56 -24.02
CA LEU A 231 -1.98 29.40 -22.88
C LEU A 231 -1.36 30.77 -23.11
N PRO A 232 -2.16 31.86 -23.09
CA PRO A 232 -1.60 33.19 -23.19
C PRO A 232 -0.73 33.42 -21.96
N SER A 233 0.59 33.38 -22.14
CA SER A 233 1.48 34.06 -21.20
C SER A 233 0.97 35.48 -21.09
N SER A 234 0.57 35.89 -19.88
CA SER A 234 0.02 37.22 -19.59
C SER A 234 0.98 38.37 -19.91
N PHE A 235 2.17 38.07 -20.45
CA PHE A 235 3.16 39.02 -20.91
C PHE A 235 3.22 39.19 -22.44
N PHE A 236 2.68 38.25 -23.22
CA PHE A 236 2.53 38.40 -24.68
C PHE A 236 1.13 37.94 -25.11
N PRO A 237 0.21 38.87 -25.42
CA PRO A 237 -1.06 38.53 -26.06
C PRO A 237 -0.73 37.84 -27.39
N ARG A 238 -1.30 36.65 -27.63
CA ARG A 238 -1.31 35.88 -28.90
C ARG A 238 -0.42 36.45 -30.01
N ALA A 239 0.60 35.69 -30.43
CA ALA A 239 1.58 36.15 -31.42
C ALA A 239 1.00 36.69 -32.75
N ARG A 240 -0.28 36.45 -33.09
CA ARG A 240 -0.92 37.05 -34.29
C ARG A 240 -2.42 37.33 -34.12
N LEU A 241 -2.84 38.42 -34.78
CA LEU A 241 -4.22 38.72 -35.15
C LEU A 241 -4.69 37.69 -36.21
N PRO A 242 -5.94 37.18 -36.20
CA PRO A 242 -6.45 36.09 -37.04
C PRO A 242 -6.26 36.17 -38.58
N GLU A 243 -5.64 37.22 -39.12
CA GLU A 243 -5.60 37.52 -40.56
C GLU A 243 -4.18 37.85 -41.08
N TYR A 244 -3.14 37.75 -40.24
CA TYR A 244 -1.76 38.03 -40.67
C TYR A 244 -1.11 36.74 -41.20
N ASP A 245 -1.27 36.49 -42.50
CA ASP A 245 -0.49 35.50 -43.24
C ASP A 245 0.80 36.14 -43.77
N ASP A 246 1.93 35.64 -43.28
CA ASP A 246 3.25 36.15 -43.67
C ASP A 246 3.89 35.15 -44.64
N PRO A 247 4.03 35.52 -45.93
CA PRO A 247 4.57 34.62 -46.94
C PRO A 247 6.07 34.32 -46.75
N THR A 248 6.78 35.07 -45.89
CA THR A 248 8.20 34.85 -45.61
C THR A 248 8.46 33.74 -44.58
N LEU A 249 7.42 33.25 -43.90
CA LEU A 249 7.56 32.17 -42.91
C LEU A 249 7.99 30.86 -43.57
N GLU A 250 9.02 30.24 -43.00
CA GLU A 250 9.47 28.92 -43.40
C GLU A 250 8.45 27.84 -42.99
N ARG A 251 8.58 26.64 -43.57
CA ARG A 251 7.67 25.52 -43.28
C ARG A 251 7.62 25.19 -41.77
N ASP A 252 8.77 25.30 -41.11
CA ASP A 252 8.90 24.99 -39.69
C ASP A 252 8.25 26.07 -38.82
N ASP A 253 8.34 27.34 -39.22
CA ASP A 253 7.65 28.45 -38.55
C ASP A 253 6.13 28.37 -38.71
N LYS A 254 5.65 28.02 -39.92
CA LYS A 254 4.22 27.78 -40.20
C LYS A 254 3.67 26.64 -39.38
N LYS A 255 4.47 25.58 -39.19
CA LYS A 255 4.12 24.45 -38.33
C LYS A 255 4.08 24.85 -36.86
N ALA A 256 5.05 25.63 -36.38
CA ALA A 256 5.08 26.14 -35.00
C ALA A 256 3.91 27.09 -34.68
N LEU A 257 3.38 27.80 -35.68
CA LEU A 257 2.20 28.66 -35.57
C LEU A 257 0.86 27.93 -35.73
N GLY A 258 0.87 26.60 -35.91
CA GLY A 258 -0.35 25.80 -36.08
C GLY A 258 -1.03 25.98 -37.44
N GLN A 259 -0.35 26.54 -38.46
CA GLN A 259 -0.93 26.72 -39.79
C GLN A 259 -0.88 25.45 -40.67
N LEU A 260 -0.13 24.42 -40.26
CA LEU A 260 0.06 23.16 -41.00
C LEU A 260 -0.42 21.95 -40.19
N ASP A 261 -1.73 21.86 -39.96
CA ASP A 261 -2.40 20.79 -39.18
C ASP A 261 -2.91 19.60 -40.02
N GLN A 262 -2.57 19.54 -41.31
CA GLN A 262 -3.07 18.46 -42.18
C GLN A 262 -2.38 17.11 -41.94
N GLN A 263 -1.18 17.09 -41.34
CA GLN A 263 -0.46 15.84 -41.01
C GLN A 263 -0.76 15.31 -39.61
N THR A 264 -1.13 16.17 -38.67
CA THR A 264 -1.55 15.82 -37.31
C THR A 264 -2.94 15.19 -37.33
N SER A 265 -3.87 15.79 -38.07
CA SER A 265 -5.23 15.27 -38.24
C SER A 265 -5.29 13.86 -38.85
N ALA A 266 -4.43 13.52 -39.82
CA ALA A 266 -4.39 12.18 -40.41
C ALA A 266 -3.93 11.10 -39.40
N LEU A 267 -2.93 11.40 -38.57
CA LEU A 267 -2.46 10.48 -37.52
C LEU A 267 -3.46 10.39 -36.35
N GLU A 268 -4.18 11.47 -36.04
CA GLU A 268 -5.26 11.45 -35.04
C GLU A 268 -6.41 10.54 -35.47
N ILE A 269 -6.79 10.56 -36.75
CA ILE A 269 -7.83 9.68 -37.30
C ILE A 269 -7.43 8.20 -37.20
N GLU A 270 -6.18 7.84 -37.48
CA GLU A 270 -5.69 6.45 -37.36
C GLU A 270 -5.59 5.97 -35.89
N LEU A 271 -5.32 6.88 -34.93
CA LEU A 271 -5.33 6.54 -33.51
C LEU A 271 -6.75 6.29 -32.97
N GLU A 272 -7.78 6.84 -33.61
CA GLU A 272 -9.19 6.66 -33.24
C GLU A 272 -9.81 5.38 -33.83
N GLU A 273 -9.24 4.80 -34.89
CA GLU A 273 -9.73 3.53 -35.45
C GLU A 273 -9.43 2.36 -34.50
N GLU A 274 -10.48 1.70 -34.01
CA GLU A 274 -10.36 0.52 -33.15
C GLU A 274 -9.82 -0.64 -33.98
N ASP A 275 -8.72 -1.24 -33.50
CA ASP A 275 -8.02 -2.29 -34.23
C ASP A 275 -8.37 -3.64 -33.59
N GLU A 276 -9.45 -4.25 -34.10
CA GLU A 276 -10.04 -5.49 -33.54
C GLU A 276 -9.02 -6.63 -33.43
N GLU A 277 -8.09 -6.74 -34.38
CA GLU A 277 -7.05 -7.76 -34.39
C GLU A 277 -6.01 -7.51 -33.28
N LEU A 278 -5.65 -6.25 -33.03
CA LEU A 278 -4.73 -5.88 -31.96
C LEU A 278 -5.37 -6.07 -30.59
N ASP A 279 -6.67 -5.75 -30.48
CA ASP A 279 -7.44 -5.98 -29.26
C ASP A 279 -7.59 -7.48 -28.98
N ALA A 280 -7.84 -8.29 -30.01
CA ALA A 280 -7.83 -9.74 -29.89
C ALA A 280 -6.46 -10.28 -29.45
N PHE A 281 -5.35 -9.71 -29.93
CA PHE A 281 -4.01 -10.08 -29.47
C PHE A 281 -3.73 -9.65 -28.02
N ASN A 282 -4.15 -8.45 -27.64
CA ASN A 282 -3.98 -7.92 -26.28
C ASN A 282 -4.84 -8.64 -25.24
N ALA A 283 -5.98 -9.21 -25.64
CA ALA A 283 -6.87 -10.00 -24.79
C ALA A 283 -6.31 -11.38 -24.42
N LEU A 284 -5.29 -11.86 -25.13
CA LEU A 284 -4.62 -13.13 -24.82
C LEU A 284 -3.77 -13.02 -23.55
N GLU A 285 -3.56 -14.16 -22.89
CA GLU A 285 -2.68 -14.22 -21.72
C GLU A 285 -1.24 -13.78 -22.07
N PRO A 286 -0.52 -13.08 -21.17
CA PRO A 286 0.86 -12.68 -21.41
C PRO A 286 1.78 -13.83 -21.87
N GLY A 287 1.57 -15.04 -21.35
CA GLY A 287 2.31 -16.23 -21.78
C GLY A 287 2.07 -16.62 -23.24
N GLU A 288 0.81 -16.61 -23.69
CA GLU A 288 0.45 -16.90 -25.09
C GLU A 288 0.95 -15.82 -26.05
N ARG A 289 0.90 -14.55 -25.62
CA ARG A 289 1.47 -13.43 -26.39
C ARG A 289 2.97 -13.58 -26.56
N LEU A 290 3.68 -13.95 -25.50
CA LEU A 290 5.12 -14.22 -25.55
C LEU A 290 5.42 -15.39 -26.48
N HIS A 291 4.65 -16.47 -26.40
CA HIS A 291 4.83 -17.64 -27.26
C HIS A 291 4.70 -17.29 -28.75
N LYS A 292 3.65 -16.53 -29.14
CA LYS A 292 3.47 -16.08 -30.52
C LYS A 292 4.63 -15.20 -31.01
N LEU A 293 5.15 -14.32 -30.15
CA LEU A 293 6.33 -13.49 -30.46
C LEU A 293 7.60 -14.33 -30.64
N VAL A 294 7.84 -15.32 -29.77
CA VAL A 294 9.01 -16.18 -29.85
C VAL A 294 8.95 -17.07 -31.09
N MET A 295 7.77 -17.61 -31.44
CA MET A 295 7.58 -18.35 -32.68
C MET A 295 7.85 -17.46 -33.90
N TYR A 296 7.30 -16.26 -33.93
CA TYR A 296 7.55 -15.29 -35.01
C TYR A 296 9.04 -15.00 -35.20
N LEU A 297 9.77 -14.75 -34.11
CA LEU A 297 11.21 -14.51 -34.12
C LEU A 297 12.00 -15.70 -34.67
N ARG A 298 11.53 -16.93 -34.44
CA ARG A 298 12.16 -18.15 -34.95
C ARG A 298 11.85 -18.41 -36.41
N ASP A 299 10.59 -18.29 -36.79
CA ASP A 299 10.15 -18.64 -38.14
C ASP A 299 10.64 -17.62 -39.17
N GLU A 300 10.57 -16.33 -38.85
CA GLU A 300 10.90 -15.26 -39.81
C GLU A 300 12.36 -14.80 -39.73
N HIS A 301 12.91 -14.73 -38.51
CA HIS A 301 14.27 -14.21 -38.29
C HIS A 301 15.28 -15.27 -37.88
N ARG A 302 14.86 -16.52 -37.67
CA ARG A 302 15.70 -17.60 -37.14
C ARG A 302 16.44 -17.17 -35.88
N TYR A 303 15.76 -16.41 -35.03
CA TYR A 303 16.29 -15.82 -33.82
C TYR A 303 15.70 -16.50 -32.58
N CYS A 304 16.56 -16.93 -31.67
CA CYS A 304 16.11 -17.40 -30.35
C CYS A 304 16.14 -16.25 -29.34
N PHE A 305 14.98 -15.90 -28.79
CA PHE A 305 14.83 -14.89 -27.75
C PHE A 305 15.60 -15.23 -26.47
N TRP A 306 15.64 -16.50 -26.08
CA TRP A 306 16.27 -16.97 -24.84
C TRP A 306 17.80 -17.07 -24.96
N CYS A 307 18.31 -17.66 -26.05
CA CYS A 307 19.75 -17.68 -26.34
C CYS A 307 20.30 -16.31 -26.78
N LYS A 308 19.41 -15.40 -27.20
CA LYS A 308 19.72 -14.08 -27.77
C LYS A 308 20.63 -14.14 -29.00
N TYR A 309 20.45 -15.17 -29.83
CA TYR A 309 21.29 -15.45 -30.99
C TYR A 309 20.44 -15.64 -32.24
N ALA A 310 20.92 -15.08 -33.37
CA ALA A 310 20.35 -15.30 -34.70
C ALA A 310 21.13 -16.40 -35.40
N TYR A 311 20.42 -17.43 -35.85
CA TYR A 311 21.00 -18.59 -36.53
C TYR A 311 21.03 -18.36 -38.04
N GLU A 312 22.08 -18.89 -38.69
CA GLU A 312 22.27 -18.74 -40.12
C GLU A 312 21.46 -19.76 -40.92
N THR A 313 21.11 -20.90 -40.33
CA THR A 313 20.33 -21.97 -40.94
C THR A 313 19.23 -22.51 -40.02
N GLU A 314 18.15 -23.03 -40.61
CA GLU A 314 17.01 -23.59 -39.87
C GLU A 314 17.41 -24.86 -39.11
N ALA A 315 18.32 -25.66 -39.65
CA ALA A 315 18.85 -26.86 -38.99
C ALA A 315 19.64 -26.56 -37.70
N GLU A 316 20.31 -25.41 -37.63
CA GLU A 316 20.97 -24.97 -36.39
C GLU A 316 19.97 -24.48 -35.34
N LEU A 317 18.86 -23.89 -35.79
CA LEU A 317 17.77 -23.45 -34.93
C LEU A 317 17.03 -24.64 -34.31
N GLU A 318 16.90 -25.77 -35.02
CA GLU A 318 16.34 -27.02 -34.47
C GLU A 318 17.19 -27.59 -33.32
N GLY A 319 18.47 -27.23 -33.24
CA GLY A 319 19.34 -27.57 -32.11
C GLY A 319 19.10 -26.73 -30.85
N CYS A 320 18.19 -25.75 -30.90
CA CYS A 320 17.86 -24.88 -29.78
C CYS A 320 16.95 -25.62 -28.76
N PRO A 321 17.22 -25.56 -27.44
CA PRO A 321 16.61 -26.42 -26.43
C PRO A 321 15.07 -26.49 -26.39
N GLY A 322 14.37 -25.40 -26.71
CA GLY A 322 12.91 -25.38 -26.74
C GLY A 322 12.36 -23.98 -26.97
N LEU A 323 11.08 -23.71 -26.73
CA LEU A 323 10.45 -22.40 -26.97
C LEU A 323 10.26 -21.59 -25.69
N THR A 324 10.42 -22.21 -24.53
CA THR A 324 10.15 -21.62 -23.22
C THR A 324 11.43 -21.22 -22.50
N GLU A 325 11.30 -20.39 -21.46
CA GLU A 325 12.43 -20.02 -20.60
C GLU A 325 13.04 -21.27 -19.92
N GLU A 326 12.18 -22.18 -19.44
CA GLU A 326 12.55 -23.39 -18.71
C GLU A 326 13.43 -24.35 -19.53
N ASP A 327 13.28 -24.33 -20.87
CA ASP A 327 14.09 -25.16 -21.75
C ASP A 327 15.55 -24.70 -21.82
N HIS A 328 15.85 -23.46 -21.41
CA HIS A 328 17.16 -22.80 -21.56
C HIS A 328 17.85 -22.47 -20.23
N ASP A 329 17.30 -22.92 -19.10
CA ASP A 329 17.86 -22.73 -17.75
C ASP A 329 19.06 -23.66 -17.44
#